data_AF-A0A535M780-F1
#
_entry.id   AF-A0A535M780-F1
#
_cell.length_a   1.000
_cell.length_b   1.000
_cell.length_c   1.000
_cell.angle_alpha   90.00
_cell.angle_beta   90.00
_cell.angle_gamma   90.00
#
_symmetry.space_group_name_H-M   'P 1'
#
loop_
_entity.id
_entity.type
_entity.pdbx_description
1 polymer ?
#
loop_
_entity_poly.entity_id
_entity_poly.type
_entity_poly.pdbx_seq_one_letter_code
_entity_poly.pdbx_strand_id
1 'polypeptide(L)'
;MTQVTIEGDRLCADSLCVRDPELVRFVAEHEDADRPALVERALRVGLIALANAGVTVNVDAVQREFAALLERMDRSNEAASEALTTTLRDNFADADGRLPRTLDRFLGERGELRRLTAELFDPERRDSAIGRIRTLLGTYFDGDGALLAQLLDPAREGSPLHGFRDEMREGLERVAERLSNLEAARTA
;
A
#
# COMPACT_ATOMS: atom_id res chain seq x y z
N MET A 1 53.44 49.60 -16.28
CA MET A 1 52.14 48.93 -16.05
C MET A 1 51.37 49.05 -17.34
N THR A 2 51.01 47.93 -17.97
CA THR A 2 50.15 47.94 -19.16
C THR A 2 48.74 48.29 -18.70
N GLN A 3 48.13 49.33 -19.29
CA GLN A 3 46.78 49.76 -18.94
C GLN A 3 45.83 49.21 -20.01
N VAL A 4 44.83 48.45 -19.59
CA VAL A 4 43.83 47.85 -20.51
C VAL A 4 42.50 48.53 -20.26
N THR A 5 41.95 49.13 -21.31
CA THR A 5 40.66 49.83 -21.30
C THR A 5 39.70 49.16 -22.26
N ILE A 6 38.46 48.97 -21.84
CA ILE A 6 37.40 48.36 -22.65
C ILE A 6 36.33 49.42 -22.91
N GLU A 7 36.14 49.77 -24.18
CA GLU A 7 35.14 50.75 -24.63
C GLU A 7 34.18 50.08 -25.62
N GLY A 8 33.05 49.60 -25.12
CA GLY A 8 32.08 48.86 -25.94
C GLY A 8 32.69 47.58 -26.52
N ASP A 9 32.88 47.55 -27.84
CA ASP A 9 33.48 46.43 -28.59
C ASP A 9 34.98 46.65 -28.93
N ARG A 10 35.61 47.66 -28.31
CA ARG A 10 37.04 47.95 -28.48
C ARG A 10 37.82 47.60 -27.23
N LEU A 11 38.88 46.81 -27.41
CA LEU A 11 39.88 46.51 -26.40
C LEU A 11 41.17 47.29 -26.74
N CYS A 12 41.54 48.23 -25.87
CA CYS A 12 42.75 49.03 -26.01
C CYS A 12 43.74 48.61 -24.91
N ALA A 13 44.97 48.26 -25.29
CA ALA A 13 46.03 47.89 -24.36
C ALA A 13 47.25 48.81 -24.58
N ASP A 14 47.44 49.76 -23.67
CA ASP A 14 48.53 50.72 -23.76
C ASP A 14 49.82 50.13 -23.17
N SER A 15 50.91 50.23 -23.92
CA SER A 15 52.25 49.74 -23.51
C SER A 15 52.30 48.22 -23.26
N LEU A 16 51.65 47.41 -24.09
CA LEU A 16 51.80 45.95 -24.05
C LEU A 16 53.16 45.54 -24.64
N CYS A 17 54.04 44.99 -23.79
CA CYS A 17 55.33 44.44 -24.21
C CYS A 17 55.41 42.96 -23.81
N VAL A 18 55.52 42.09 -24.81
CA VAL A 18 55.70 40.65 -24.62
C VAL A 18 57.17 40.30 -24.80
N ARG A 19 57.73 39.50 -23.88
CA ARG A 19 59.11 39.01 -23.97
C ARG A 19 59.10 37.52 -24.30
N ASP A 20 59.14 37.22 -25.58
CA ASP A 20 59.26 35.85 -26.08
C ASP A 20 60.15 35.85 -27.33
N PRO A 21 61.36 35.26 -27.28
CA PRO A 21 62.30 35.26 -28.39
C PRO A 21 61.76 34.63 -29.67
N GLU A 22 60.90 33.62 -29.57
CA GLU A 22 60.35 32.92 -30.73
C GLU A 22 59.27 33.77 -31.42
N LEU A 23 58.38 34.37 -30.65
CA LEU A 23 57.35 35.27 -31.17
C LEU A 23 57.95 36.56 -31.74
N VAL A 24 59.00 37.10 -31.10
CA VAL A 24 59.75 38.26 -31.62
C VAL A 24 60.37 37.94 -32.97
N ARG A 25 60.97 36.76 -33.14
CA ARG A 25 61.53 36.33 -34.43
C ARG A 25 60.44 36.18 -35.50
N PHE A 26 59.32 35.54 -35.16
CA PHE A 26 58.19 35.35 -36.08
C PHE A 26 57.59 36.67 -36.58
N VAL A 27 57.43 37.66 -35.70
CA VAL A 27 56.93 39.00 -36.09
C VAL A 27 58.00 39.78 -36.86
N ALA A 28 59.29 39.61 -36.52
CA ALA A 28 60.39 40.28 -37.22
C ALA A 28 60.57 39.82 -38.68
N GLU A 29 60.17 38.59 -39.01
CA GLU A 29 60.19 38.04 -40.38
C GLU A 29 59.20 38.75 -41.33
N HIS A 30 58.25 39.52 -40.81
CA HIS A 30 57.25 40.26 -41.61
C HIS A 30 57.67 41.74 -41.80
N GLU A 31 57.20 42.36 -42.89
CA GLU A 31 57.42 43.78 -43.16
C GLU A 31 56.81 44.68 -42.10
N ASP A 32 57.46 45.82 -41.84
CA ASP A 32 57.05 46.78 -40.80
C ASP A 32 55.59 47.24 -40.94
N ALA A 33 55.09 47.34 -42.18
CA ALA A 33 53.71 47.74 -42.48
C ALA A 33 52.66 46.69 -42.07
N ASP A 34 53.02 45.40 -42.08
CA ASP A 34 52.09 44.28 -41.83
C ASP A 34 52.10 43.81 -40.38
N ARG A 35 53.15 44.13 -39.63
CA ARG A 35 53.30 43.75 -38.21
C ARG A 35 52.11 44.17 -37.32
N PRO A 36 51.54 45.39 -37.43
CA PRO A 36 50.40 45.79 -36.59
C PRO A 36 49.17 44.90 -36.81
N ALA A 37 48.83 44.62 -38.08
CA ALA A 37 47.68 43.78 -38.43
C ALA A 37 47.89 42.31 -38.03
N LEU A 38 49.13 41.81 -38.10
CA LEU A 38 49.50 40.48 -37.64
C LEU A 38 49.30 40.35 -36.12
N VAL A 39 49.77 41.33 -35.34
CA VAL A 39 49.65 41.35 -33.87
C VAL A 39 48.19 41.46 -33.44
N GLU A 40 47.39 42.31 -34.09
CA GLU A 40 45.94 42.40 -33.83
C GLU A 40 45.25 41.05 -34.07
N ARG A 41 45.58 40.38 -35.19
CA ARG A 41 45.02 39.06 -35.52
C ARG A 41 45.43 38.00 -34.51
N ALA A 42 46.69 37.98 -34.10
CA ALA A 42 47.20 37.05 -33.09
C ALA A 42 46.51 37.25 -31.74
N LEU A 43 46.31 38.50 -31.32
CA LEU A 43 45.59 38.82 -30.08
C LEU A 43 44.13 38.35 -30.15
N ARG A 44 43.44 38.60 -31.27
CA ARG A 44 42.05 38.13 -31.47
C ARG A 44 41.95 36.60 -31.42
N VAL A 45 42.83 35.89 -32.14
CA VAL A 45 42.87 34.42 -32.16
C VAL A 45 43.20 33.87 -30.76
N GLY A 46 44.16 34.47 -30.06
CA GLY A 46 44.54 34.09 -28.70
C GLY A 46 43.39 34.28 -27.70
N LEU A 47 42.66 35.40 -27.76
CA LEU A 47 41.50 35.64 -26.89
C LEU A 47 40.35 34.67 -27.16
N ILE A 48 40.09 34.32 -28.43
CA ILE A 48 39.09 33.30 -28.80
C ILE A 48 39.52 31.91 -28.29
N ALA A 49 40.80 31.56 -28.44
CA ALA A 49 41.33 30.30 -27.94
C ALA A 49 41.21 30.18 -26.41
N LEU A 50 41.52 31.26 -25.67
CA LEU A 50 41.36 31.32 -24.23
C LEU A 50 39.89 31.23 -23.80
N ALA A 51 38.99 31.90 -24.52
CA ALA A 51 37.55 31.82 -24.27
C ALA A 51 37.02 30.39 -24.47
N ASN A 52 37.48 29.69 -25.53
CA ASN A 52 37.05 28.32 -25.83
C ASN A 52 37.68 27.26 -24.91
N ALA A 53 38.92 27.48 -24.45
CA ALA A 53 39.59 26.60 -23.48
C ALA A 53 38.83 26.54 -22.14
N GLY A 54 38.25 27.68 -21.70
CA GLY A 54 37.39 27.72 -20.51
C GLY A 54 36.11 26.87 -20.64
N VAL A 55 35.56 26.75 -21.85
CA VAL A 55 34.35 25.95 -22.12
C VAL A 55 34.66 24.45 -22.16
N THR A 56 35.78 24.07 -22.77
CA THR A 56 36.19 22.64 -22.87
C THR A 56 36.50 22.04 -21.50
N VAL A 57 37.19 22.77 -20.63
CA VAL A 57 37.46 22.34 -19.25
C VAL A 57 36.17 22.12 -18.45
N ASN A 58 35.12 22.90 -18.70
CA ASN A 58 33.83 22.75 -18.03
C ASN A 58 33.08 21.49 -18.51
N VAL A 59 33.13 21.18 -19.82
CA VAL A 59 32.50 19.96 -20.37
C VAL A 59 33.18 18.69 -19.81
N ASP A 60 34.50 18.67 -19.70
CA ASP A 60 35.24 17.53 -19.11
C ASP A 60 34.95 17.35 -17.61
N ALA A 61 34.69 18.44 -16.90
CA ALA A 61 34.24 18.39 -15.50
C ALA A 61 32.83 17.81 -15.40
N VAL A 62 31.89 18.29 -16.22
CA VAL A 62 30.51 17.77 -16.26
C VAL A 62 30.47 16.29 -16.63
N GLN A 63 31.27 15.86 -17.60
CA GLN A 63 31.32 14.45 -18.01
C GLN A 63 31.84 13.55 -16.89
N ARG A 64 32.85 14.00 -16.13
CA ARG A 64 33.36 13.26 -14.96
C ARG A 64 32.33 13.18 -13.83
N GLU A 65 31.64 14.27 -13.52
CA GLU A 65 30.59 14.28 -12.49
C GLU A 65 29.40 13.39 -12.88
N PHE A 66 29.00 13.39 -14.15
CA PHE A 66 27.96 12.47 -14.64
C PHE A 66 28.39 11.01 -14.55
N ALA A 67 29.63 10.69 -14.92
CA ALA A 67 30.16 9.33 -14.80
C ALA A 67 30.18 8.86 -13.33
N ALA A 68 30.63 9.72 -12.41
CA ALA A 68 30.63 9.44 -10.98
C ALA A 68 29.21 9.27 -10.41
N LEU A 69 28.25 10.06 -10.90
CA LEU A 69 26.83 9.92 -10.52
C LEU A 69 26.26 8.59 -11.00
N LEU A 70 26.51 8.19 -12.25
CA LEU A 70 26.05 6.91 -12.80
C LEU A 70 26.63 5.73 -12.01
N GLU A 71 27.94 5.75 -11.72
CA GLU A 71 28.59 4.70 -10.92
C GLU A 71 28.04 4.63 -9.49
N ARG A 72 27.66 5.76 -8.89
CA ARG A 72 26.98 5.79 -7.60
C ARG A 72 25.57 5.22 -7.68
N MET A 73 24.84 5.51 -8.75
CA MET A 73 23.49 5.02 -8.97
C MET A 73 23.48 3.51 -9.18
N ASP A 74 24.40 2.97 -9.99
CA ASP A 74 24.53 1.53 -10.21
C ASP A 74 24.81 0.78 -8.90
N ARG A 75 25.80 1.25 -8.12
CA ARG A 75 26.08 0.67 -6.79
C ARG A 75 24.89 0.73 -5.85
N SER A 76 24.15 1.83 -5.86
CA SER A 76 22.94 1.96 -5.03
C SER A 76 21.85 0.98 -5.47
N ASN A 77 21.71 0.76 -6.77
CA ASN A 77 20.70 -0.15 -7.32
C ASN A 77 21.06 -1.62 -7.03
N GLU A 78 22.32 -1.99 -7.19
CA GLU A 78 22.83 -3.32 -6.81
C GLU A 78 22.61 -3.60 -5.33
N ALA A 79 22.99 -2.66 -4.45
CA ALA A 79 22.79 -2.80 -3.01
C ALA A 79 21.30 -2.91 -2.64
N ALA A 80 20.43 -2.13 -3.29
CA ALA A 80 18.99 -2.22 -3.09
C ALA A 80 18.42 -3.57 -3.55
N SER A 81 18.88 -4.07 -4.70
CA SER A 81 18.48 -5.38 -5.24
C SER A 81 18.89 -6.53 -4.31
N GLU A 82 20.11 -6.49 -3.78
CA GLU A 82 20.59 -7.47 -2.79
C GLU A 82 19.79 -7.41 -1.48
N ALA A 83 19.54 -6.20 -0.97
CA ALA A 83 18.75 -6.01 0.24
C ALA A 83 17.31 -6.53 0.07
N LEU A 84 16.68 -6.26 -1.08
CA LEU A 84 15.35 -6.78 -1.43
C LEU A 84 15.38 -8.31 -1.54
N THR A 85 16.37 -8.87 -2.23
CA THR A 85 16.50 -10.33 -2.38
C THR A 85 16.64 -11.02 -1.02
N THR A 86 17.47 -10.46 -0.14
CA THR A 86 17.67 -10.98 1.22
C THR A 86 16.38 -10.90 2.03
N THR A 87 15.72 -9.74 2.01
CA THR A 87 14.45 -9.53 2.73
C THR A 87 13.35 -10.47 2.23
N LEU A 88 13.23 -10.66 0.91
CA LEU A 88 12.26 -11.58 0.34
C LEU A 88 12.55 -13.02 0.74
N ARG A 89 13.82 -13.43 0.74
CA ARG A 89 14.21 -14.77 1.18
C ARG A 89 13.89 -15.00 2.66
N ASP A 90 14.23 -14.05 3.52
CA ASP A 90 13.99 -14.16 4.96
C ASP A 90 12.49 -14.23 5.32
N ASN A 91 11.65 -13.52 4.56
CA ASN A 91 10.21 -13.50 4.84
C ASN A 91 9.43 -14.60 4.13
N PHE A 92 9.80 -14.94 2.89
CA PHE A 92 8.98 -15.78 2.00
C PHE A 92 9.62 -17.10 1.57
N ALA A 93 10.86 -17.43 1.98
CA ALA A 93 11.43 -18.74 1.66
C ALA A 93 10.53 -19.89 2.17
N ASP A 94 10.39 -20.95 1.38
CA ASP A 94 9.37 -21.98 1.60
C ASP A 94 9.41 -22.61 3.00
N ALA A 95 10.58 -23.11 3.44
CA ALA A 95 10.72 -23.81 4.71
C ALA A 95 11.15 -22.89 5.88
N ASP A 96 11.95 -21.88 5.59
CA ASP A 96 12.58 -21.05 6.62
C ASP A 96 12.06 -19.61 6.70
N GLY A 97 11.21 -19.23 5.75
CA GLY A 97 10.58 -17.91 5.73
C GLY A 97 9.65 -17.70 6.91
N ARG A 98 9.63 -16.47 7.42
CA ARG A 98 8.74 -16.09 8.54
C ARG A 98 7.27 -16.31 8.19
N LEU A 99 6.87 -16.06 6.94
CA LEU A 99 5.49 -16.16 6.51
C LEU A 99 4.99 -17.61 6.45
N PRO A 100 5.64 -18.57 5.77
CA PRO A 100 5.22 -19.97 5.80
C PRO A 100 5.17 -20.56 7.21
N ARG A 101 6.14 -20.25 8.08
CA ARG A 101 6.13 -20.70 9.49
C ARG A 101 4.96 -20.15 10.29
N THR A 102 4.62 -18.88 10.06
CA THR A 102 3.46 -18.26 10.73
C THR A 102 2.16 -18.86 10.21
N LEU A 103 2.06 -19.07 8.90
CA LEU A 103 0.89 -19.72 8.29
C LEU A 103 0.72 -21.16 8.77
N ASP A 104 1.79 -21.95 8.86
CA ASP A 104 1.72 -23.31 9.40
C ASP A 104 1.31 -23.33 10.88
N ARG A 105 1.84 -22.39 11.69
CA ARG A 105 1.43 -22.24 13.09
C ARG A 105 -0.06 -21.90 13.25
N PHE A 106 -0.61 -21.05 12.38
CA PHE A 106 -2.01 -20.61 12.51
C PHE A 106 -3.00 -21.55 11.80
N LEU A 107 -2.65 -22.03 10.61
CA LEU A 107 -3.54 -22.74 9.68
C LEU A 107 -3.14 -24.20 9.42
N GLY A 108 -1.97 -24.64 9.88
CA GLY A 108 -1.52 -26.02 9.70
C GLY A 108 -2.37 -27.05 10.42
N GLU A 109 -1.96 -28.32 10.35
CA GLU A 109 -2.72 -29.46 10.88
C GLU A 109 -3.04 -29.37 12.39
N ARG A 110 -2.16 -28.71 13.15
CA ARG A 110 -2.32 -28.39 14.58
C ARG A 110 -2.47 -26.88 14.82
N GLY A 111 -2.89 -26.15 13.79
CA GLY A 111 -2.94 -24.71 13.79
C GLY A 111 -3.87 -24.13 14.85
N GLU A 112 -3.54 -22.93 15.34
CA GLU A 112 -4.34 -22.24 16.35
C GLU A 112 -5.80 -22.05 15.89
N LEU A 113 -6.03 -21.80 14.60
CA LEU A 113 -7.37 -21.58 14.04
C LEU A 113 -8.24 -22.83 14.15
N ARG A 114 -7.71 -24.01 13.82
CA ARG A 114 -8.46 -25.27 13.92
C ARG A 114 -8.85 -25.58 15.37
N ARG A 115 -7.94 -25.30 16.32
CA ARG A 115 -8.24 -25.45 17.75
C ARG A 115 -9.36 -24.50 18.19
N LEU A 116 -9.27 -23.23 17.83
CA LEU A 116 -10.31 -22.23 18.13
C LEU A 116 -11.66 -22.61 17.51
N THR A 117 -11.68 -23.09 16.26
CA THR A 117 -12.90 -23.57 15.61
C THR A 117 -13.48 -24.78 16.34
N ALA A 118 -12.65 -25.76 16.71
CA ALA A 118 -13.09 -26.92 17.48
C ALA A 118 -13.55 -26.56 18.90
N GLU A 119 -13.02 -25.52 19.53
CA GLU A 119 -13.47 -25.05 20.83
C GLU A 119 -14.81 -24.31 20.75
N LEU A 120 -15.02 -23.50 19.72
CA LEU A 120 -16.19 -22.62 19.62
C LEU A 120 -17.38 -23.27 18.90
N PHE A 121 -17.14 -24.16 17.93
CA PHE A 121 -18.18 -24.66 17.03
C PHE A 121 -18.48 -26.16 17.16
N ASP A 122 -17.83 -26.87 18.08
CA ASP A 122 -18.12 -28.30 18.30
C ASP A 122 -19.48 -28.50 18.98
N PRO A 123 -20.47 -29.13 18.30
CA PRO A 123 -21.83 -29.29 18.82
C PRO A 123 -21.95 -30.31 19.96
N GLU A 124 -20.95 -31.18 20.15
CA GLU A 124 -20.94 -32.18 21.23
C GLU A 124 -20.36 -31.60 22.53
N ARG A 125 -19.63 -30.48 22.44
CA ARG A 125 -19.11 -29.76 23.60
C ARG A 125 -20.15 -28.77 24.13
N ARG A 126 -20.67 -29.02 25.33
CA ARG A 126 -21.65 -28.14 26.01
C ARG A 126 -21.17 -26.69 26.16
N ASP A 127 -19.87 -26.48 26.33
CA ASP A 127 -19.29 -25.16 26.56
C ASP A 127 -19.03 -24.35 25.28
N SER A 128 -19.13 -24.97 24.11
CA SER A 128 -18.97 -24.30 22.82
C SER A 128 -20.15 -23.35 22.56
N ALA A 129 -19.97 -22.37 21.67
CA ALA A 129 -21.06 -21.45 21.35
C ALA A 129 -22.28 -22.20 20.82
N ILE A 130 -22.06 -23.19 19.95
CA ILE A 130 -23.11 -24.03 19.37
C ILE A 130 -23.71 -24.98 20.43
N GLY A 131 -22.90 -25.59 21.29
CA GLY A 131 -23.37 -26.47 22.35
C GLY A 131 -24.20 -25.76 23.42
N ARG A 132 -23.86 -24.50 23.75
CA ARG A 132 -24.67 -23.66 24.62
C ARG A 132 -26.01 -23.32 23.99
N ILE A 133 -26.02 -22.96 22.70
CA ILE A 133 -27.26 -22.70 21.95
C ILE A 133 -28.14 -23.96 21.91
N ARG A 134 -27.56 -25.13 21.63
CA ARG A 134 -28.28 -26.42 21.67
C ARG A 134 -28.85 -26.71 23.06
N THR A 135 -28.10 -26.46 24.12
CA THR A 135 -28.56 -26.68 25.51
C THR A 135 -29.71 -25.74 25.87
N LEU A 136 -29.60 -24.46 25.50
CA LEU A 136 -30.67 -23.49 25.69
C LEU A 136 -31.92 -23.92 24.91
N LEU A 137 -31.79 -24.20 23.62
CA LEU A 137 -32.91 -24.67 22.78
C LEU A 137 -33.55 -25.94 23.35
N GLY A 138 -32.76 -26.94 23.74
CA GLY A 138 -33.29 -28.16 24.36
C GLY A 138 -34.09 -27.88 25.63
N THR A 139 -33.67 -26.92 26.45
CA THR A 139 -34.42 -26.51 27.66
C THR A 139 -35.79 -25.91 27.31
N TYR A 140 -35.91 -25.23 26.16
CA TYR A 140 -37.15 -24.59 25.74
C TYR A 140 -38.05 -25.50 24.88
N PHE A 141 -37.48 -26.44 24.12
CA PHE A 141 -38.18 -27.21 23.09
C PHE A 141 -38.22 -28.73 23.32
N ASP A 142 -37.26 -29.32 24.04
CA ASP A 142 -37.14 -30.79 24.11
C ASP A 142 -37.68 -31.37 25.43
N GLY A 143 -38.61 -32.33 25.29
CA GLY A 143 -39.20 -33.12 26.39
C GLY A 143 -40.54 -32.60 26.91
N ASP A 144 -41.30 -33.47 27.56
CA ASP A 144 -42.65 -33.17 28.09
C ASP A 144 -42.66 -32.08 29.18
N GLY A 145 -41.50 -31.77 29.75
CA GLY A 145 -41.29 -30.69 30.71
C GLY A 145 -40.79 -29.36 30.11
N ALA A 146 -40.59 -29.28 28.80
CA ALA A 146 -40.14 -28.05 28.15
C ALA A 146 -41.19 -26.93 28.29
N LEU A 147 -40.74 -25.68 28.43
CA LEU A 147 -41.63 -24.53 28.63
C LEU A 147 -42.70 -24.44 27.53
N LEU A 148 -42.32 -24.70 26.28
CA LEU A 148 -43.27 -24.70 25.15
C LEU A 148 -44.25 -25.87 25.19
N ALA A 149 -43.81 -27.07 25.60
CA ALA A 149 -44.71 -28.21 25.78
C ALA A 149 -45.73 -27.93 26.88
N GLN A 150 -45.31 -27.32 27.99
CA GLN A 150 -46.21 -26.92 29.08
C GLN A 150 -47.16 -25.79 28.67
N LEU A 151 -46.69 -24.83 27.87
CA LEU A 151 -47.53 -23.75 27.34
C LEU A 151 -48.52 -24.25 26.27
N LEU A 152 -48.22 -25.35 25.58
CA LEU A 152 -49.09 -25.94 24.55
C LEU A 152 -49.87 -27.17 25.06
N ASP A 153 -49.84 -27.49 26.35
CA ASP A 153 -50.59 -28.62 26.90
C ASP A 153 -52.06 -28.25 27.17
N PRO A 154 -53.03 -28.79 26.40
CA PRO A 154 -54.44 -28.46 26.56
C PRO A 154 -55.07 -29.05 27.83
N ALA A 155 -54.40 -29.97 28.54
CA ALA A 155 -54.88 -30.50 29.81
C ALA A 155 -54.55 -29.60 31.01
N ARG A 156 -53.64 -28.63 30.83
CA ARG A 156 -53.13 -27.79 31.91
C ARG A 156 -53.90 -26.48 32.01
N GLU A 157 -54.53 -26.21 33.17
CA GLU A 157 -55.38 -25.02 33.39
C GLU A 157 -54.68 -23.67 33.14
N GLY A 158 -53.34 -23.63 33.20
CA GLY A 158 -52.54 -22.43 32.90
C GLY A 158 -52.05 -22.30 31.45
N SER A 159 -52.42 -23.22 30.54
CA SER A 159 -52.00 -23.17 29.14
C SER A 159 -52.96 -22.33 28.29
N PRO A 160 -52.45 -21.48 27.39
CA PRO A 160 -53.24 -20.83 26.35
C PRO A 160 -54.14 -21.78 25.54
N LEU A 161 -53.72 -23.02 25.27
CA LEU A 161 -54.52 -23.99 24.54
C LEU A 161 -55.67 -24.58 25.37
N HIS A 162 -55.51 -24.64 26.70
CA HIS A 162 -56.60 -24.99 27.60
C HIS A 162 -57.70 -23.91 27.58
N GLY A 163 -57.30 -22.65 27.73
CA GLY A 163 -58.23 -21.51 27.64
C GLY A 163 -58.96 -21.47 26.29
N PHE A 164 -58.22 -21.63 25.19
CA PHE A 164 -58.82 -21.70 23.85
C PHE A 164 -59.83 -22.85 23.70
N ARG A 165 -59.53 -24.03 24.25
CA ARG A 165 -60.45 -25.19 24.22
C ARG A 165 -61.74 -24.91 24.99
N ASP A 166 -61.64 -24.25 26.13
CA ASP A 166 -62.79 -23.96 26.97
C ASP A 166 -63.66 -22.86 26.34
N GLU A 167 -63.05 -21.80 25.79
CA GLU A 167 -63.76 -20.79 25.00
C GLU A 167 -64.51 -21.40 23.80
N MET A 168 -63.86 -22.33 23.09
CA MET A 168 -64.46 -23.05 21.97
C MET A 168 -65.62 -23.94 22.42
N ARG A 169 -65.51 -24.60 23.59
CA ARG A 169 -66.58 -25.42 24.16
C ARG A 169 -67.80 -24.58 24.52
N GLU A 170 -67.60 -23.48 25.23
CA GLU A 170 -68.67 -22.53 25.56
C GLU A 170 -69.30 -21.92 24.31
N GLY A 171 -68.50 -21.66 23.27
CA GLY A 171 -69.00 -21.20 21.97
C GLY A 171 -69.91 -22.23 21.30
N LEU A 172 -69.49 -23.50 21.27
CA LEU A 172 -70.27 -24.60 20.70
C LEU A 172 -71.57 -24.87 21.48
N GLU A 173 -71.53 -24.82 22.80
CA GLU A 173 -72.73 -24.99 23.64
C GLU A 173 -73.77 -23.88 23.37
N ARG A 174 -73.32 -22.63 23.28
CA ARG A 174 -74.19 -21.50 22.91
C ARG A 174 -74.79 -21.66 21.51
N VAL A 175 -74.02 -22.19 20.56
CA VAL A 175 -74.51 -22.47 19.20
C VAL A 175 -75.55 -23.59 19.24
N ALA A 176 -75.30 -24.67 19.98
CA ALA A 176 -76.24 -25.78 20.15
C ALA A 176 -77.55 -25.34 20.80
N GLU A 177 -77.50 -24.50 21.83
CA GLU A 177 -78.69 -23.94 22.49
C GLU A 177 -79.50 -23.07 21.53
N ARG A 178 -78.84 -22.21 20.73
CA ARG A 178 -79.51 -21.42 19.69
C ARG A 178 -80.17 -22.29 18.62
N LEU A 179 -79.50 -23.35 18.17
CA LEU A 179 -80.05 -24.32 17.22
C LEU A 179 -81.28 -25.02 17.80
N SER A 180 -81.21 -25.50 19.03
CA SER A 180 -82.35 -26.12 19.72
C SER A 180 -83.53 -25.17 19.87
N ASN A 181 -83.28 -23.89 20.19
CA ASN A 181 -84.33 -22.88 20.30
C ASN A 181 -84.96 -22.54 18.94
N LEU A 182 -84.16 -22.49 17.87
CA LEU A 182 -84.65 -22.31 16.51
C LEU A 182 -85.45 -23.53 16.01
N GLU A 183 -85.03 -24.73 16.36
CA GLU A 183 -85.77 -25.96 16.04
C GLU A 183 -87.09 -26.04 16.81
N ALA A 184 -87.08 -25.75 18.12
CA ALA A 184 -88.30 -25.68 18.94
C ALA A 184 -89.29 -24.64 18.41
N ALA A 185 -88.81 -23.45 17.98
CA ALA A 185 -89.62 -22.42 17.35
C ALA A 185 -90.11 -22.78 15.93
N ARG A 186 -89.48 -23.77 15.28
CA ARG A 186 -89.89 -24.28 13.96
C ARG A 186 -90.90 -25.44 14.05
N THR A 187 -90.93 -26.13 15.19
CA THR A 187 -91.89 -27.23 15.48
C THR A 187 -93.14 -26.79 16.25
N ALA A 188 -93.19 -25.55 16.74
CA ALA A 188 -94.38 -24.91 17.31
C ALA A 188 -95.17 -24.14 16.24
#